data_AF-L8GXX5-F1
#
_entry.id   AF-L8GXX5-F1
#
_cell.length_a   1.000
_cell.length_b   1.000
_cell.length_c   1.000
_cell.angle_alpha   90.00
_cell.angle_beta   90.00
_cell.angle_gamma   90.00
#
_symmetry.space_group_name_H-M   'P 1'
#
loop_
_entity.id
_entity.type
_entity.pdbx_description
1 polymer ?
#
loop_
_entity_poly.entity_id
_entity_poly.type
_entity_poly.pdbx_seq_one_letter_code
_entity_poly.pdbx_strand_id
1 'polypeptide(L)'
;MEQQGAWRREWKTDEERYNAAFHWEVAGRPITIRQSRVTSPGTVGGTLWDSSLVLAKYLERQYHPDGLAGRRIIELGSGCGLVGTSPL
;
A
#
# COMPACT_ATOMS: atom_id res chain seq x y z
N MET A 1 16.16 -4.96 -17.19
CA MET A 1 16.44 -3.63 -16.59
C MET A 1 15.46 -3.44 -15.45
N GLU A 2 15.96 -3.46 -14.23
CA GLU A 2 15.18 -3.36 -12.99
C GLU A 2 14.56 -1.96 -12.89
N GLN A 3 13.24 -1.88 -12.73
CA GLN A 3 12.48 -0.62 -12.59
C GLN A 3 12.73 0.01 -11.22
N GLN A 4 13.96 0.45 -10.94
CA GLN A 4 14.28 1.15 -9.71
C GLN A 4 13.52 2.48 -9.68
N GLY A 5 12.46 2.57 -8.86
CA GLY A 5 11.73 3.80 -8.58
C GLY A 5 10.30 3.89 -9.13
N ALA A 6 9.80 2.93 -9.91
CA ALA A 6 8.41 2.96 -10.45
C ALA A 6 7.31 3.00 -9.38
N TRP A 7 7.66 2.64 -8.15
CA TRP A 7 6.78 2.64 -6.98
C TRP A 7 6.71 3.99 -6.27
N ARG A 8 7.72 4.86 -6.45
CA ARG A 8 7.73 6.20 -5.84
C ARG A 8 6.57 7.01 -6.38
N ARG A 9 5.80 7.62 -5.49
CA ARG A 9 4.58 8.32 -5.88
C ARG A 9 4.75 9.83 -5.89
N GLU A 10 5.92 10.35 -5.52
CA GLU A 10 6.20 11.77 -5.34
C GLU A 10 5.85 12.64 -6.57
N TRP A 11 6.09 12.13 -7.78
CA TRP A 11 5.88 12.82 -9.07
C TRP A 11 4.52 12.58 -9.73
N LYS A 12 3.64 11.78 -9.11
CA LYS A 12 2.33 11.46 -9.70
C LYS A 12 1.36 12.63 -9.60
N THR A 13 0.55 12.80 -10.64
CA THR A 13 -0.54 13.78 -10.68
C THR A 13 -1.61 13.47 -9.63
N ASP A 14 -2.45 14.45 -9.30
CA ASP A 14 -3.59 14.26 -8.42
C ASP A 14 -4.53 13.15 -8.92
N GLU A 15 -4.74 13.05 -10.23
CA GLU A 15 -5.58 11.99 -10.82
C GLU A 15 -5.00 10.59 -10.58
N GLU A 16 -3.71 10.41 -10.86
CA GLU A 16 -2.99 9.15 -10.64
C GLU A 16 -2.86 8.78 -9.16
N ARG A 17 -2.84 9.78 -8.28
CA ARG A 17 -2.78 9.59 -6.83
C ARG A 17 -4.14 9.29 -6.22
N TYR A 18 -5.20 9.97 -6.65
CA TYR A 18 -6.46 9.98 -5.91
C TYR A 18 -7.62 9.30 -6.62
N ASN A 19 -7.62 9.24 -7.96
CA ASN A 19 -8.77 8.76 -8.73
C ASN A 19 -8.53 7.40 -9.39
N ALA A 20 -7.28 7.07 -9.69
CA ALA A 20 -6.91 5.77 -10.25
C ALA A 20 -6.79 4.67 -9.17
N ALA A 21 -7.29 3.48 -9.48
CA ALA A 21 -7.00 2.28 -8.70
C ALA A 21 -5.50 1.97 -8.76
N PHE A 22 -4.91 1.71 -7.60
CA PHE A 22 -3.53 1.29 -7.52
C PHE A 22 -3.44 -0.22 -7.53
N HIS A 23 -2.64 -0.74 -8.46
CA HIS A 23 -2.37 -2.17 -8.60
C HIS A 23 -0.98 -2.47 -8.08
N TRP A 24 -0.89 -3.51 -7.25
CA TRP A 24 0.35 -3.95 -6.65
C TRP A 24 0.36 -5.46 -6.48
N GLU A 25 1.51 -6.00 -6.11
CA GLU A 25 1.67 -7.41 -5.79
C GLU A 25 2.39 -7.55 -4.46
N VAL A 26 1.85 -8.40 -3.58
CA VAL A 26 2.50 -8.80 -2.33
C VAL A 26 2.39 -10.31 -2.21
N ALA A 27 3.51 -10.98 -1.94
CA ALA A 27 3.60 -12.43 -1.80
C ALA A 27 3.11 -13.18 -3.06
N GLY A 28 3.37 -12.63 -4.25
CA GLY A 28 2.91 -13.19 -5.53
C GLY A 28 1.40 -13.08 -5.77
N ARG A 29 0.67 -12.36 -4.92
CA ARG A 29 -0.78 -12.20 -5.00
C ARG A 29 -1.12 -10.74 -5.36
N PRO A 30 -2.00 -10.51 -6.36
CA PRO A 30 -2.37 -9.16 -6.77
C PRO A 30 -3.23 -8.48 -5.69
N ILE A 31 -2.97 -7.20 -5.47
CA ILE A 31 -3.77 -6.32 -4.60
C ILE A 31 -4.20 -5.11 -5.41
N THR A 32 -5.49 -4.77 -5.31
CA THR A 32 -6.04 -3.54 -5.86
C THR A 32 -6.50 -2.66 -4.72
N ILE A 33 -5.92 -1.46 -4.62
CA ILE A 33 -6.28 -0.45 -3.63
C ILE A 33 -7.01 0.70 -4.32
N ARG A 34 -8.23 1.00 -3.87
CA ARG A 34 -8.95 2.20 -4.27
C ARG A 34 -8.46 3.38 -3.43
N GLN A 35 -8.07 4.44 -4.11
CA GLN A 35 -7.67 5.71 -3.51
C GLN A 35 -8.83 6.72 -3.65
N SER A 36 -8.81 7.78 -2.86
CA SER A 36 -9.79 8.87 -2.91
C SER A 36 -9.14 10.18 -2.48
N ARG A 37 -9.54 11.26 -3.15
CA ARG A 37 -9.14 12.61 -2.74
C ARG A 37 -9.85 12.97 -1.45
N VAL A 38 -9.10 13.44 -0.47
CA VAL A 38 -9.66 14.03 0.74
C VAL A 38 -9.54 15.54 0.63
N THR A 39 -10.66 16.25 0.79
CA THR A 39 -10.74 17.70 0.56
C THR A 39 -10.80 18.51 1.85
N SER A 40 -11.08 17.86 2.98
CA SER A 40 -11.12 18.50 4.30
C SER A 40 -9.71 18.89 4.77
N PRO A 41 -9.48 20.14 5.20
CA PRO A 41 -8.19 20.56 5.73
C PRO A 41 -7.70 19.65 6.86
N GLY A 42 -6.40 19.35 6.87
CA GLY A 42 -5.77 18.50 7.89
C GLY A 42 -6.14 17.02 7.83
N THR A 43 -6.91 16.57 6.84
CA THR A 43 -7.29 15.17 6.70
C THR A 43 -6.39 14.46 5.67
N VAL A 44 -5.84 13.32 6.06
CA VAL A 44 -4.95 12.48 5.23
C VAL A 44 -5.48 11.04 5.20
N GLY A 45 -4.84 10.17 4.41
CA GLY A 45 -5.11 8.73 4.40
C GLY A 45 -5.96 8.22 3.23
N GLY A 46 -6.39 9.09 2.32
CA GLY A 46 -7.09 8.70 1.09
C GLY A 46 -6.19 8.21 -0.05
N THR A 47 -4.86 8.32 0.09
CA THR A 47 -3.87 7.80 -0.86
C THR A 47 -2.89 6.87 -0.17
N LEU A 48 -2.27 5.99 -0.95
CA LEU A 48 -1.10 5.26 -0.49
C LEU A 48 0.08 6.18 -0.30
N TRP A 49 0.79 5.96 0.81
CA TRP A 49 2.05 6.61 1.13
C TRP A 49 3.20 5.66 0.83
N ASP A 50 4.34 6.21 0.42
CA ASP A 50 5.52 5.42 0.05
C ASP A 50 5.98 4.48 1.19
N SER A 51 5.83 4.91 2.45
CA SER A 51 6.11 4.09 3.63
C SER A 51 5.27 2.81 3.71
N SER A 52 4.00 2.85 3.28
CA SER A 52 3.13 1.66 3.26
C SER A 52 3.62 0.62 2.23
N LEU A 53 4.13 1.06 1.09
CA LEU A 53 4.71 0.18 0.05
C LEU A 53 6.00 -0.47 0.56
N VAL A 54 6.87 0.34 1.20
CA VAL A 54 8.12 -0.13 1.81
C VAL A 54 7.83 -1.15 2.91
N LEU A 55 6.88 -0.87 3.80
CA LEU A 55 6.52 -1.79 4.89
C LEU A 55 5.91 -3.09 4.36
N ALA A 56 5.01 -3.04 3.38
CA ALA A 56 4.45 -4.25 2.77
C ALA A 56 5.55 -5.15 2.18
N LYS A 57 6.51 -4.57 1.42
CA LYS A 57 7.66 -5.31 0.86
C LYS A 57 8.66 -5.77 1.92
N TYR A 58 8.78 -5.06 3.03
CA TYR A 58 9.59 -5.52 4.16
C TYR A 58 8.97 -6.76 4.79
N LEU A 59 7.68 -6.71 5.13
CA LEU A 59 6.98 -7.83 5.77
C LEU A 59 6.89 -9.06 4.85
N GLU A 60 6.70 -8.86 3.53
CA GLU A 60 6.78 -9.93 2.53
C GLU A 60 8.11 -10.70 2.61
N ARG A 61 9.23 -9.99 2.75
CA ARG A 61 10.56 -10.62 2.87
C ARG A 61 10.77 -11.30 4.22
N GLN A 62 10.13 -10.82 5.29
CA GLN A 62 10.31 -11.37 6.63
C GLN A 62 9.44 -12.60 6.89
N TYR A 63 8.20 -12.57 6.40
CA TYR A 63 7.19 -13.58 6.77
C TYR A 63 6.88 -14.55 5.65
N HIS A 64 7.37 -14.34 4.41
CA HIS A 64 6.99 -15.15 3.24
C HIS A 64 5.46 -15.24 3.09
N PRO A 65 4.90 -15.88 2.05
CA PRO A 65 3.45 -16.05 1.98
C PRO A 65 2.92 -16.82 3.19
N ASP A 66 1.85 -16.30 3.81
CA ASP A 66 1.11 -16.91 4.91
C ASP A 66 1.87 -17.07 6.26
N GLY A 67 3.03 -16.41 6.45
CA GLY A 67 3.78 -16.44 7.71
C GLY A 67 3.11 -15.71 8.88
N LEU A 68 2.14 -14.84 8.58
CA LEU A 68 1.28 -14.19 9.57
C LEU A 68 -0.08 -14.89 9.73
N ALA A 69 -0.31 -16.02 9.07
CA ALA A 69 -1.55 -16.78 9.20
C ALA A 69 -1.83 -17.17 10.66
N GLY A 70 -3.08 -16.96 11.10
CA GLY A 70 -3.53 -17.24 12.46
C GLY A 70 -3.02 -16.26 13.53
N ARG A 71 -2.26 -15.23 13.16
CA ARG A 71 -1.84 -14.17 14.09
C ARG A 71 -2.94 -13.13 14.25
N ARG A 72 -3.04 -12.55 15.45
CA ARG A 72 -3.90 -11.39 15.71
C ARG A 72 -3.08 -10.12 15.50
N ILE A 73 -3.44 -9.34 14.49
CA ILE A 73 -2.69 -8.16 14.05
C ILE A 73 -3.62 -6.96 14.05
N ILE A 74 -3.06 -5.79 14.38
CA ILE A 74 -3.73 -4.50 14.27
C ILE A 74 -2.83 -3.54 13.48
N GLU A 75 -3.40 -2.87 12.48
CA GLU A 75 -2.74 -1.79 11.74
C GLU A 75 -3.30 -0.44 12.23
N LEU A 76 -2.47 0.37 12.87
CA LEU A 76 -2.86 1.70 13.34
C LEU A 76 -2.56 2.73 12.26
N GLY A 77 -3.53 3.61 11.96
CA GLY A 77 -3.37 4.60 10.89
C GLY A 77 -3.28 3.97 9.50
N SER A 78 -4.11 2.96 9.23
CA SER A 78 -4.03 2.13 8.01
C SER A 78 -4.21 2.91 6.70
N GLY A 79 -4.86 4.07 6.72
CA GLY A 79 -5.15 4.83 5.50
C GLY A 79 -5.93 3.97 4.50
N CYS A 80 -5.34 3.70 3.33
CA CYS A 80 -5.94 2.80 2.34
C CYS A 80 -5.84 1.30 2.68
N GLY A 81 -5.15 0.94 3.77
CA GLY A 81 -5.11 -0.43 4.30
C GLY A 81 -4.19 -1.41 3.57
N LEU A 82 -3.21 -0.94 2.78
CA LEU A 82 -2.34 -1.81 1.99
C LEU A 82 -1.64 -2.88 2.83
N VAL A 83 -1.10 -2.50 4.00
CA VAL A 83 -0.28 -3.42 4.78
C VAL A 83 -1.16 -4.43 5.50
N GLY A 84 -2.22 -3.99 6.19
CA GLY A 84 -3.12 -4.87 6.91
C GLY A 84 -3.96 -5.79 6.02
N THR A 85 -4.20 -5.42 4.75
CA THR A 85 -4.88 -6.28 3.78
C THR A 85 -3.92 -7.14 2.93
N SER A 86 -2.61 -7.00 3.13
CA SER A 86 -1.62 -7.80 2.41
C SER A 86 -1.71 -9.28 2.82
N PRO A 87 -1.64 -10.23 1.86
CA PRO A 87 -1.74 -11.66 2.11
C PRO A 87 -0.40 -12.24 2.57
N LEU A 88 0.01 -11.88 3.79
CA LEU A 88 1.27 -12.20 4.44
C LEU A 88 1.11 -13.24 5.56
#